data_AF-A0A2V3IX03-F1
#
_entry.id   AF-A0A2V3IX03-F1
#
_cell.length_a   1.000
_cell.length_b   1.000
_cell.length_c   1.000
_cell.angle_alpha   90.00
_cell.angle_beta   90.00
_cell.angle_gamma   90.00
#
_symmetry.space_group_name_H-M   'P 1'
#
loop_
_entity.id
_entity.type
_entity.pdbx_description
1 polymer ?
#
loop_
_entity_poly.entity_id
_entity_poly.type
_entity_poly.pdbx_seq_one_letter_code
_entity_poly.pdbx_strand_id
1 'polypeptide(L)'
;MSRPTAQGSGGECDGRQLVLPRVFYNELRQMMSGFGDSQNPRAESVRLMEEIVLEYMTALNAKSAEVALCNKRERPDLMDLMYVIRRDARRLNRVRYLLEMKAEIKKATNLNAEEISK
;
A
#
# COMPACT_ATOMS: atom_id res chain seq x y z
N MET A 1 13.27 50.64 26.07
CA MET A 1 12.39 49.46 26.12
C MET A 1 11.77 49.29 24.74
N SER A 2 12.43 48.55 23.85
CA SER A 2 11.98 48.33 22.48
C SER A 2 11.66 46.85 22.33
N ARG A 3 10.38 46.52 22.17
CA ARG A 3 9.93 45.13 21.90
C ARG A 3 10.11 44.84 20.41
N PRO A 4 10.77 43.73 20.03
CA PRO A 4 10.73 43.25 18.66
C PRO A 4 9.42 42.46 18.44
N THR A 5 8.77 42.76 17.31
CA THR A 5 7.61 42.09 16.76
C THR A 5 7.99 40.68 16.28
N ALA A 6 7.34 39.65 16.83
CA ALA A 6 7.44 38.28 16.36
C ALA A 6 6.62 38.13 15.06
N GLN A 7 7.30 38.06 13.92
CA GLN A 7 6.70 37.55 12.68
C GLN A 7 6.64 36.02 12.80
N GLY A 8 5.41 35.50 12.83
CA GLY A 8 5.15 34.07 12.71
C GLY A 8 5.50 33.64 11.29
N SER A 9 6.61 32.89 11.16
CA SER A 9 6.95 32.17 9.95
C SER A 9 5.92 31.06 9.75
N GLY A 10 5.02 31.27 8.78
CA GLY A 10 4.17 30.21 8.26
C GLY A 10 5.06 29.04 7.84
N GLY A 11 4.82 27.87 8.42
CA GLY A 11 5.43 26.64 7.96
C GLY A 11 4.85 26.30 6.60
N GLU A 12 5.54 26.73 5.54
CA GLU A 12 5.41 26.13 4.22
C GLU A 12 5.76 24.65 4.37
N CYS A 13 4.75 23.78 4.29
CA CYS A 13 4.94 22.36 4.08
C CYS A 13 5.57 22.20 2.70
N ASP A 14 6.91 22.19 2.69
CA ASP A 14 7.79 21.91 1.57
C ASP A 14 7.30 20.63 0.86
N GLY A 15 6.55 20.86 -0.23
CA GLY A 15 6.02 19.84 -1.12
C GLY A 15 7.15 19.20 -1.89
N ARG A 16 8.02 18.48 -1.18
CA ARG A 16 8.99 17.59 -1.77
C ARG A 16 8.19 16.57 -2.54
N GLN A 17 8.05 16.81 -3.84
CA GLN A 17 7.74 15.78 -4.80
C GLN A 17 8.80 14.71 -4.54
N LEU A 18 8.44 13.67 -3.79
CA LEU A 18 9.29 12.52 -3.62
C LEU A 18 9.41 11.96 -5.03
N VAL A 19 10.49 12.28 -5.73
CA VAL A 19 10.86 11.63 -6.98
C VAL A 19 11.32 10.24 -6.57
N LEU A 20 10.35 9.41 -6.18
CA LEU A 20 10.54 8.02 -5.89
C LEU A 20 11.06 7.39 -7.18
N PRO A 21 12.13 6.59 -7.11
CA PRO A 21 12.59 5.82 -8.26
C PRO A 21 11.40 5.03 -8.79
N ARG A 22 11.20 5.06 -10.11
CA ARG A 22 10.06 4.40 -10.75
C ARG A 22 10.30 2.90 -10.78
N VAL A 23 9.76 2.18 -9.80
CA VAL A 23 10.04 0.76 -9.58
C VAL A 23 9.01 -0.14 -10.27
N PHE A 24 7.79 0.34 -10.53
CA PHE A 24 6.65 -0.52 -10.87
C PHE A 24 6.24 -0.49 -12.34
N TYR A 25 7.06 0.08 -13.23
CA TYR A 25 6.67 0.33 -14.62
C TYR A 25 6.28 -0.95 -15.38
N ASN A 26 7.06 -2.02 -15.23
CA ASN A 26 6.82 -3.28 -15.97
C ASN A 26 5.62 -4.05 -15.40
N GLU A 27 5.49 -4.07 -14.08
CA GLU A 27 4.42 -4.73 -13.35
C GLU A 27 3.09 -4.03 -13.61
N LEU A 28 3.06 -2.69 -13.56
CA LEU A 28 1.87 -1.90 -13.87
C LEU A 28 1.42 -2.09 -15.31
N ARG A 29 2.35 -2.15 -16.26
CA ARG A 29 2.02 -2.44 -17.65
C ARG A 29 1.32 -3.80 -17.81
N GLN A 30 1.82 -4.83 -17.15
CA GLN A 30 1.21 -6.17 -17.19
C GLN A 30 -0.15 -6.18 -16.48
N MET A 31 -0.27 -5.52 -15.33
CA MET A 31 -1.53 -5.39 -14.61
C MET A 31 -2.58 -4.66 -15.45
N MET A 32 -2.25 -3.53 -16.08
CA MET A 32 -3.17 -2.77 -16.94
C MET A 32 -3.71 -3.67 -18.06
N SER A 33 -2.83 -4.39 -18.78
CA SER A 33 -3.27 -5.36 -19.80
C SER A 33 -4.17 -6.45 -19.20
N GLY A 34 -3.84 -6.98 -18.02
CA GLY A 34 -4.64 -7.97 -17.31
C GLY A 34 -6.03 -7.48 -16.85
N PHE A 35 -6.19 -6.17 -16.65
CA PHE A 35 -7.49 -5.55 -16.36
C PHE A 35 -8.30 -5.20 -17.61
N GLY A 36 -7.81 -5.54 -18.80
CA GLY A 36 -8.51 -5.32 -20.08
C GLY A 36 -8.14 -4.01 -20.78
N ASP A 37 -7.06 -3.35 -20.35
CA ASP A 37 -6.50 -2.21 -21.06
C ASP A 37 -5.72 -2.67 -22.31
N SER A 38 -5.15 -1.74 -23.09
CA SER A 38 -4.39 -2.12 -24.30
C SER A 38 -3.15 -2.97 -24.00
N GLN A 39 -2.79 -3.90 -24.89
CA GLN A 39 -1.59 -4.77 -24.76
C GLN A 39 -0.27 -3.99 -24.67
N ASN A 40 -0.24 -2.77 -25.22
CA ASN A 40 0.92 -1.89 -25.17
C ASN A 40 0.46 -0.47 -24.74
N PRO A 41 0.17 -0.28 -23.44
CA PRO A 41 -0.31 1.00 -22.93
C PRO A 41 0.77 2.08 -23.13
N ARG A 42 0.33 3.32 -23.31
CA ARG A 42 1.23 4.46 -23.49
C ARG A 42 2.09 4.66 -22.25
N ALA A 43 3.37 4.98 -22.44
CA ALA A 43 4.31 5.16 -21.33
C ALA A 43 3.86 6.25 -20.34
N GLU A 44 3.22 7.31 -20.85
CA GLU A 44 2.66 8.39 -20.03
C GLU A 44 1.51 7.90 -19.14
N SER A 45 0.63 7.04 -19.67
CA SER A 45 -0.46 6.44 -18.90
C SER A 45 0.06 5.54 -17.79
N VAL A 46 1.08 4.73 -18.06
CA VAL A 46 1.73 3.88 -17.04
C VAL A 46 2.36 4.74 -15.95
N ARG A 47 3.02 5.85 -16.32
CA ARG A 47 3.62 6.80 -15.36
C ARG A 47 2.59 7.48 -14.47
N LEU A 48 1.45 7.87 -15.03
CA LEU A 48 0.36 8.47 -14.26
C LEU A 48 -0.27 7.44 -13.31
N MET A 49 -0.47 6.20 -13.79
CA MET A 49 -0.98 5.11 -12.95
C MET A 49 -0.06 4.81 -11.78
N GLU A 50 1.26 4.83 -12.00
CA GLU A 50 2.25 4.67 -10.94
C GLU A 50 2.10 5.74 -9.85
N GLU A 51 1.94 7.01 -10.23
CA GLU A 51 1.75 8.11 -9.30
C GLU A 51 0.46 7.96 -8.48
N ILE A 52 -0.66 7.65 -9.13
CA ILE A 52 -1.95 7.43 -8.46
C ILE A 52 -1.87 6.27 -7.47
N VAL A 53 -1.21 5.18 -7.86
CA VAL A 53 -1.06 3.99 -6.99
C VAL A 53 -0.20 4.31 -5.78
N LEU A 54 0.91 5.03 -5.96
CA LEU A 54 1.78 5.45 -4.85
C LEU A 54 1.06 6.37 -3.87
N GLU A 55 0.32 7.35 -4.37
CA GLU A 55 -0.50 8.25 -3.54
C GLU A 55 -1.55 7.45 -2.75
N TYR A 56 -2.23 6.51 -3.40
CA TYR A 56 -3.22 5.68 -2.75
C TYR A 56 -2.61 4.78 -1.66
N MET A 57 -1.50 4.12 -1.95
CA MET A 57 -0.81 3.23 -1.01
C MET A 57 -0.27 3.99 0.21
N THR A 58 0.32 5.15 -0.01
CA THR A 58 0.84 6.00 1.08
C THR A 58 -0.30 6.51 1.96
N ALA A 59 -1.41 6.97 1.37
CA ALA A 59 -2.59 7.41 2.11
C ALA A 59 -3.26 6.26 2.91
N LEU A 60 -3.32 5.05 2.34
CA LEU A 60 -3.80 3.87 3.07
C LEU A 60 -2.90 3.50 4.25
N ASN A 61 -1.59 3.49 4.04
CA ASN A 61 -0.63 3.15 5.08
C ASN A 61 -0.64 4.17 6.21
N ALA A 62 -0.77 5.46 5.90
CA ALA A 62 -0.91 6.51 6.91
C ALA A 62 -2.14 6.28 7.80
N LYS A 63 -3.30 5.96 7.20
CA LYS A 63 -4.53 5.63 7.95
C LYS A 63 -4.38 4.38 8.80
N SER A 64 -3.70 3.35 8.29
CA SER A 64 -3.43 2.12 9.04
C SER A 64 -2.51 2.38 10.23
N ALA A 65 -1.47 3.20 10.05
CA ALA A 65 -0.57 3.61 11.11
C ALA A 65 -1.28 4.44 12.19
N GLU A 66 -2.19 5.34 11.80
CA GLU A 66 -3.02 6.10 12.75
C GLU A 66 -3.84 5.17 13.66
N VAL A 67 -4.48 4.14 13.08
CA VAL A 67 -5.23 3.13 13.85
C VAL A 67 -4.32 2.35 14.80
N ALA A 68 -3.11 2.00 14.34
CA ALA A 68 -2.12 1.33 15.17
C ALA A 68 -1.68 2.21 16.37
N LEU A 69 -1.48 3.50 16.13
CA LEU A 69 -1.14 4.48 17.16
C LEU A 69 -2.27 4.67 18.19
N CYS A 70 -3.54 4.70 17.75
CA CYS A 70 -4.69 4.68 18.66
C CYS A 70 -4.69 3.45 19.57
N ASN A 71 -4.18 2.32 19.07
CA ASN A 71 -4.00 1.08 19.81
C ASN A 71 -2.66 1.00 20.58
N LYS A 72 -1.94 2.13 20.73
CA LYS A 72 -0.63 2.23 21.40
C LYS A 72 0.45 1.32 20.80
N ARG A 73 0.35 1.01 19.50
CA ARG A 73 1.35 0.27 18.74
C ARG A 73 2.07 1.19 17.77
N GLU A 74 3.38 1.03 17.68
CA GLU A 74 4.22 1.80 16.76
C GLU A 74 4.14 1.28 15.32
N ARG A 75 3.85 -0.02 15.15
CA ARG A 75 3.78 -0.68 13.84
C ARG A 75 2.35 -1.14 13.53
N PRO A 76 1.84 -0.83 12.32
CA PRO A 76 0.55 -1.33 11.89
C PRO A 76 0.60 -2.83 11.66
N ASP A 77 -0.48 -3.50 12.06
CA ASP A 77 -0.70 -4.93 11.84
C ASP A 77 -1.78 -5.12 10.75
N LEU A 78 -1.94 -6.36 10.29
CA LEU A 78 -2.95 -6.73 9.31
C LEU A 78 -4.36 -6.29 9.72
N MET A 79 -4.67 -6.39 11.01
CA MET A 79 -5.98 -6.02 11.55
C MET A 79 -6.27 -4.53 11.40
N ASP A 80 -5.24 -3.67 11.47
CA ASP A 80 -5.40 -2.23 11.28
C ASP A 80 -5.73 -1.91 9.82
N LEU A 81 -5.04 -2.57 8.89
CA LEU A 81 -5.33 -2.43 7.46
C LEU A 81 -6.74 -2.93 7.13
N MET A 82 -7.14 -4.09 7.68
CA MET A 82 -8.50 -4.63 7.53
C MET A 82 -9.56 -3.68 8.09
N TYR A 83 -9.26 -2.98 9.18
CA TYR A 83 -10.14 -1.98 9.78
C TYR A 83 -10.32 -0.74 8.89
N VAL A 84 -9.26 -0.31 8.19
CA VAL A 84 -9.32 0.83 7.24
C VAL A 84 -10.19 0.47 6.03
N ILE A 85 -10.06 -0.74 5.47
CA ILE A 85 -10.82 -1.19 4.29
C ILE A 85 -12.23 -1.72 4.60
N ARG A 86 -12.66 -1.69 5.87
CA ARG A 86 -13.88 -2.36 6.35
C ARG A 86 -15.18 -1.97 5.62
N ARG A 87 -15.20 -0.79 4.99
CA ARG A 87 -16.37 -0.30 4.26
C ARG A 87 -16.55 -0.98 2.90
N ASP A 88 -15.49 -1.53 2.32
CA ASP A 88 -15.56 -2.25 1.05
C ASP A 88 -15.56 -3.76 1.32
N ALA A 89 -16.77 -4.34 1.34
CA ALA A 89 -16.97 -5.76 1.60
C ALA A 89 -16.27 -6.65 0.57
N ARG A 90 -16.19 -6.22 -0.70
CA ARG A 90 -15.55 -7.00 -1.77
C ARG A 90 -14.05 -7.10 -1.53
N ARG A 91 -13.40 -5.98 -1.22
CA ARG A 91 -11.95 -5.96 -0.89
C ARG A 91 -11.66 -6.74 0.38
N LEU A 92 -12.47 -6.58 1.43
CA LEU A 92 -12.28 -7.27 2.69
C LEU A 92 -12.39 -8.80 2.54
N ASN A 93 -13.41 -9.28 1.81
CA ASN A 93 -13.58 -10.70 1.54
C ASN A 93 -12.44 -11.27 0.70
N ARG A 94 -11.95 -10.49 -0.29
CA ARG A 94 -10.80 -10.90 -1.09
C ARG A 94 -9.54 -11.04 -0.25
N VAL A 95 -9.29 -10.12 0.68
CA VAL A 95 -8.13 -10.21 1.60
C VAL A 95 -8.21 -11.47 2.47
N ARG A 96 -9.39 -11.74 3.06
CA ARG A 96 -9.61 -12.95 3.87
C ARG A 96 -9.32 -14.23 3.08
N TYR A 97 -9.88 -14.34 1.88
CA TYR A 97 -9.65 -15.46 0.98
C TYR A 97 -8.16 -15.65 0.65
N LEU A 98 -7.45 -14.56 0.32
CA LEU A 98 -6.03 -14.65 -0.03
C LEU A 98 -5.16 -15.10 1.15
N LEU A 99 -5.50 -14.72 2.37
CA LEU A 99 -4.80 -15.16 3.59
C LEU A 99 -5.04 -16.64 3.88
N GLU A 100 -6.27 -17.10 3.70
CA GLU A 100 -6.65 -18.51 3.82
C GLU A 100 -5.91 -19.37 2.80
N MET A 101 -5.97 -19.01 1.51
CA MET A 101 -5.26 -19.71 0.45
C MET A 101 -3.74 -19.73 0.69
N LYS A 102 -3.17 -18.63 1.18
CA LYS A 102 -1.74 -18.60 1.54
C LYS A 102 -1.42 -19.57 2.67
N ALA A 103 -2.31 -19.74 3.64
CA ALA A 103 -2.13 -20.71 4.72
C ALA A 103 -2.23 -22.15 4.21
N GLU A 104 -3.18 -22.43 3.30
CA GLU A 104 -3.32 -23.73 2.66
C GLU A 104 -2.09 -24.13 1.83
N ILE A 105 -1.60 -23.21 0.98
CA ILE A 105 -0.39 -23.44 0.18
C ILE A 105 0.80 -23.77 1.08
N LYS A 106 0.99 -22.99 2.16
CA LYS A 106 2.07 -23.24 3.13
C LYS A 106 1.93 -24.60 3.81
N LYS A 107 0.72 -25.00 4.16
CA LYS A 107 0.45 -26.31 4.77
C LYS A 107 0.81 -27.44 3.79
N ALA A 108 0.37 -27.34 2.53
CA ALA A 108 0.67 -28.32 1.50
C ALA A 108 2.18 -28.43 1.23
N THR A 109 2.89 -27.31 1.11
CA THR A 109 4.35 -27.35 0.89
C THR A 109 5.12 -27.94 2.06
N ASN A 110 4.65 -27.74 3.29
CA ASN A 110 5.30 -28.29 4.49
C ASN A 110 5.04 -29.78 4.65
N LEU A 111 3.82 -30.24 4.42
CA LEU A 111 3.47 -31.67 4.46
C LEU A 111 4.26 -32.47 3.43
N ASN A 112 4.38 -31.95 2.20
CA ASN A 112 5.14 -32.60 1.15
C ASN A 112 6.64 -32.71 1.48
N ALA A 113 7.20 -31.75 2.24
CA ALA A 113 8.59 -31.81 2.68
C ALA A 113 8.81 -32.89 3.76
N GLU A 114 7.84 -33.11 4.65
CA GLU A 114 7.89 -34.16 5.67
C GLU A 114 7.72 -35.56 5.09
N GLU A 115 6.94 -35.71 4.00
CA GLU A 115 6.76 -36.98 3.28
C GLU A 115 8.02 -37.39 2.49
N ILE A 116 8.82 -36.44 2.01
CA ILE A 116 10.09 -36.72 1.28
C ILE A 116 11.23 -37.08 2.24
N SER A 117 11.13 -36.70 3.52
CA SER A 117 12.16 -36.97 4.54
C SER A 117 12.01 -38.33 5.25
N LYS A 118 10.97 -39.10 4.93
CA LYS A 118 10.73 -40.45 5.48
C LYS A 118 11.04 -41.50 4.42
#